data_AF-A0A4R6JSF6-F1
#
_entry.id   AF-A0A4R6JSF6-F1
#
_cell.length_a   1.000
_cell.length_b   1.000
_cell.length_c   1.000
_cell.angle_alpha   90.00
_cell.angle_beta   90.00
_cell.angle_gamma   90.00
#
_symmetry.space_group_name_H-M   'P 1'
#
loop_
_entity.id
_entity.type
_entity.pdbx_description
1 polymer ?
#
loop_
_entity_poly.entity_id
_entity_poly.type
_entity_poly.pdbx_seq_one_letter_code
_entity_poly.pdbx_strand_id
1 'polypeptide(L)'
;MSRLPARLRLSPRKIAISVLVAAVVAGMSSFALTRADAATFSTVQPGSFTGEAFDACTAPPSASMKAWRAKSPYKAIGIYIGGVNRGCAQPQLTSAWVKEQVQAGWKLLPLYVGPQATCTTIGGGRKLIDNATADTQGRVAASDAVAKAQALGLARESIIIYDMESYRTDDAACRQGVLAFMNGWTARLHDNGYFSGFYSSAASGIAHQVANYTKPGYTRPDYVDFARWDQKVTLSDPLIPATVWPGKRRMKQYRGGHKETHGGVTINIDNNYVDFAPLPRTKAADVTGNGWADVLGRSSTGVMSAFSGNGSLVDINQRRTLGTGFASMTAVVRIGDLDRDGREDVVARHANGELWFYPATATGFGPRKKVGAGFHVLREITAIGDLTGDGYPDLLAISRGNFLYLYAGQSGAKLSGARVVGAGWAGKTELAGAGDFNRDGFPDLAARLDSDGKLYLWTGRKGGFTGKRLSLGVAAGDLRDVIGVGDFDRDGFPDLAAVQKPTGALVLLPGAGTSLRAPFRLANGFGGIAPLA
;
A
#
# COMPACT_ATOMS: atom_id res chain seq x y z
N MET A 1 -83.13 48.89 37.44
CA MET A 1 -82.00 47.99 37.70
C MET A 1 -81.10 47.99 36.48
N SER A 2 -79.94 48.62 36.62
CA SER A 2 -79.29 49.42 35.60
C SER A 2 -78.56 48.60 34.52
N ARG A 3 -78.91 48.87 33.25
CA ARG A 3 -78.19 48.41 32.04
C ARG A 3 -77.24 49.52 31.55
N LEU A 4 -76.04 49.09 31.14
CA LEU A 4 -75.06 49.60 30.14
C LEU A 4 -75.11 51.08 29.70
N PRO A 5 -73.92 51.68 29.43
CA PRO A 5 -73.54 51.85 28.03
C PRO A 5 -72.04 51.64 27.72
N ALA A 6 -71.73 51.72 26.42
CA ALA A 6 -70.50 51.31 25.76
C ALA A 6 -69.58 52.47 25.32
N ARG A 7 -68.35 52.08 24.90
CA ARG A 7 -67.32 52.78 24.08
C ARG A 7 -66.45 53.80 24.87
N LEU A 8 -65.15 54.04 24.62
CA LEU A 8 -64.37 54.19 23.38
C LEU A 8 -62.82 54.18 23.66
N ARG A 9 -62.05 53.61 22.72
CA ARG A 9 -60.69 53.99 22.17
C ARG A 9 -59.34 53.92 22.95
N LEU A 10 -58.47 53.06 22.41
CA LEU A 10 -57.07 53.25 21.90
C LEU A 10 -56.00 53.97 22.76
N SER A 11 -54.93 53.26 23.17
CA SER A 11 -53.61 53.25 22.49
C SER A 11 -52.67 52.18 23.10
N PRO A 12 -51.70 51.61 22.34
CA PRO A 12 -50.84 50.55 22.83
C PRO A 12 -49.52 51.11 23.37
N ARG A 13 -49.18 50.80 24.63
CA ARG A 13 -47.78 50.83 25.09
C ARG A 13 -47.34 49.40 25.36
N LYS A 14 -46.57 48.86 24.42
CA LYS A 14 -45.81 47.61 24.58
C LYS A 14 -44.82 47.79 25.72
N ILE A 15 -45.04 47.13 26.84
CA ILE A 15 -44.00 46.92 27.86
C ILE A 15 -43.34 45.59 27.50
N ALA A 16 -42.20 45.67 26.83
CA ALA A 16 -41.35 44.51 26.60
C ALA A 16 -40.57 44.24 27.89
N ILE A 17 -40.84 43.09 28.51
CA ILE A 17 -40.05 42.55 29.61
C ILE A 17 -38.79 41.96 28.98
N SER A 18 -37.68 42.68 29.11
CA SER A 18 -36.36 42.23 28.68
C SER A 18 -35.84 41.16 29.64
N VAL A 19 -35.82 39.90 29.18
CA VAL A 19 -35.09 38.81 29.85
C VAL A 19 -33.59 39.01 29.58
N LEU A 20 -32.85 39.27 30.66
CA LEU A 20 -31.39 39.40 30.64
C LEU A 20 -30.79 37.99 30.49
N VAL A 21 -30.35 37.63 29.28
CA VAL A 21 -29.48 36.45 29.08
C VAL A 21 -28.05 36.91 29.33
N ALA A 22 -27.50 36.54 30.49
CA ALA A 22 -26.10 36.73 30.79
C ALA A 22 -25.24 35.82 29.90
N ALA A 23 -24.54 36.42 28.94
CA ALA A 23 -23.50 35.73 28.19
C ALA A 23 -22.26 35.58 29.10
N VAL A 24 -22.03 34.36 29.59
CA VAL A 24 -20.75 34.00 30.21
C VAL A 24 -19.71 33.92 29.09
N VAL A 25 -18.93 34.98 28.93
CA VAL A 25 -17.68 34.93 28.15
C VAL A 25 -16.64 34.25 29.02
N ALA A 26 -16.55 32.93 28.92
CA ALA A 26 -15.41 32.20 29.43
C ALA A 26 -14.19 32.59 28.57
N GLY A 27 -13.31 33.41 29.14
CA GLY A 27 -12.00 33.69 28.58
C GLY A 27 -11.18 32.41 28.51
N MET A 28 -11.19 31.76 27.36
CA MET A 28 -10.20 30.75 27.04
C MET A 28 -8.89 31.49 26.76
N SER A 29 -7.99 31.46 27.73
CA SER A 29 -6.58 31.74 27.51
C SER A 29 -6.09 30.83 26.40
N SER A 30 -5.92 31.40 25.21
CA SER A 30 -5.25 30.78 24.08
C SER A 30 -3.83 30.45 24.52
N PHE A 31 -3.60 29.25 25.06
CA PHE A 31 -2.30 28.61 24.88
C PHE A 31 -2.18 28.39 23.37
N ALA A 32 -1.55 29.34 22.70
CA ALA A 32 -0.97 29.10 21.40
C ALA A 32 0.01 27.94 21.58
N LEU A 33 -0.48 26.72 21.36
CA LEU A 33 0.38 25.63 20.91
C LEU A 33 1.10 26.22 19.71
N THR A 34 2.37 26.53 19.91
CA THR A 34 3.27 26.79 18.80
C THR A 34 3.13 25.57 17.91
N ARG A 35 2.45 25.77 16.78
CA ARG A 35 2.41 24.80 15.70
C ARG A 35 3.87 24.70 15.28
N ALA A 36 4.58 23.71 15.80
CA ALA A 36 5.93 23.40 15.34
C ALA A 36 5.86 23.43 13.83
N ASP A 37 6.70 24.25 13.19
CA ASP A 37 6.76 24.35 11.74
C ASP A 37 6.78 22.93 11.19
N ALA A 38 5.67 22.53 10.56
CA ALA A 38 5.58 21.24 9.92
C ALA A 38 6.70 21.21 8.88
N ALA A 39 7.61 20.24 8.99
CA ALA A 39 8.79 20.15 8.15
C ALA A 39 8.39 20.30 6.67
N THR A 40 8.73 21.44 6.06
CA THR A 40 8.52 21.71 4.63
C THR A 40 9.47 20.90 3.76
N PHE A 41 10.54 20.35 4.35
CA PHE A 41 11.44 19.41 3.73
C PHE A 41 10.98 17.99 4.05
N SER A 42 10.45 17.30 3.03
CA SER A 42 10.06 15.90 3.09
C SER A 42 10.75 15.16 1.95
N THR A 43 11.52 14.13 2.29
CA THR A 43 12.30 13.36 1.29
C THR A 43 12.23 11.86 1.60
N VAL A 44 12.10 11.06 0.55
CA VAL A 44 12.14 9.60 0.64
C VAL A 44 13.57 9.17 0.95
N GLN A 45 13.77 8.44 2.03
CA GLN A 45 15.09 7.91 2.40
C GLN A 45 15.09 6.39 2.53
N PRO A 46 16.12 5.70 2.00
CA PRO A 46 17.21 6.25 1.16
C PRO A 46 16.79 6.49 -0.30
N GLY A 47 15.59 6.06 -0.71
CA GLY A 47 15.23 5.95 -2.13
C GLY A 47 16.12 4.91 -2.83
N SER A 48 16.50 5.16 -4.09
CA SER A 48 17.48 4.31 -4.77
C SER A 48 18.89 4.55 -4.23
N PHE A 49 19.57 3.48 -3.79
CA PHE A 49 20.97 3.50 -3.39
C PHE A 49 21.62 2.12 -3.52
N THR A 50 22.75 2.07 -4.22
CA THR A 50 23.64 0.91 -4.24
C THR A 50 25.04 1.38 -3.82
N GLY A 51 25.64 0.76 -2.81
CA GLY A 51 26.99 1.09 -2.39
C GLY A 51 27.26 0.90 -0.90
N GLU A 52 28.43 1.36 -0.48
CA GLU A 52 28.87 1.26 0.90
C GLU A 52 28.15 2.26 1.81
N ALA A 53 27.77 1.73 2.97
CA ALA A 53 27.11 2.42 4.05
C ALA A 53 27.80 2.07 5.36
N PHE A 54 27.50 2.81 6.41
CA PHE A 54 27.85 2.42 7.77
C PHE A 54 26.72 2.82 8.71
N ASP A 55 26.70 2.29 9.91
CA ASP A 55 25.88 2.86 10.97
C ASP A 55 26.75 3.18 12.18
N ALA A 56 26.32 4.17 12.95
CA ALA A 56 27.01 4.63 14.14
C ALA A 56 25.97 4.85 15.23
N CYS A 57 26.30 4.45 16.46
CA CYS A 57 25.35 4.47 17.57
C CYS A 57 24.76 5.87 17.79
N THR A 58 25.57 6.93 17.68
CA THR A 58 25.12 8.33 17.74
C THR A 58 25.25 9.00 16.38
N ALA A 59 24.23 9.73 15.94
CA ALA A 59 24.29 10.57 14.75
C ALA A 59 25.49 11.54 14.82
N PRO A 60 26.46 11.47 13.89
CA PRO A 60 27.65 12.30 13.95
C PRO A 60 27.34 13.79 13.74
N PRO A 61 28.12 14.72 14.34
CA PRO A 61 28.00 16.15 14.04
C PRO A 61 28.21 16.43 12.54
N SER A 62 27.56 17.47 12.00
CA SER A 62 27.63 17.79 10.55
C SER A 62 29.06 17.99 10.03
N ALA A 63 29.97 18.53 10.85
CA ALA A 63 31.39 18.65 10.49
C ALA A 63 32.06 17.29 10.27
N SER A 64 31.71 16.29 11.09
CA SER A 64 32.18 14.91 10.94
C SER A 64 31.62 14.28 9.67
N MET A 65 30.31 14.46 9.43
CA MET A 65 29.65 13.99 8.21
C MET A 65 30.29 14.59 6.95
N LYS A 66 30.62 15.87 6.95
CA LYS A 66 31.31 16.54 5.84
C LYS A 66 32.71 15.97 5.60
N ALA A 67 33.51 15.80 6.66
CA ALA A 67 34.85 15.23 6.57
C ALA A 67 34.84 13.80 6.03
N TRP A 68 33.92 12.97 6.54
CA TRP A 68 33.73 11.60 6.10
C TRP A 68 33.25 11.53 4.66
N ARG A 69 32.23 12.30 4.27
CA ARG A 69 31.70 12.25 2.90
C ARG A 69 32.77 12.49 1.84
N ALA A 70 33.73 13.36 2.15
CA ALA A 70 34.83 13.74 1.27
C ALA A 70 36.00 12.74 1.25
N LYS A 71 36.18 11.92 2.30
CA LYS A 71 37.39 11.13 2.52
C LYS A 71 37.14 9.65 2.83
N SER A 72 35.89 9.23 2.97
CA SER A 72 35.47 7.84 3.12
C SER A 72 34.76 7.36 1.86
N PRO A 73 34.70 6.03 1.65
CA PRO A 73 34.00 5.48 0.50
C PRO A 73 32.47 5.48 0.71
N TYR A 74 32.00 5.61 1.97
CA TYR A 74 30.58 5.60 2.31
C TYR A 74 29.79 6.77 1.74
N LYS A 75 28.54 6.48 1.35
CA LYS A 75 27.57 7.48 0.87
C LYS A 75 26.19 7.34 1.52
N ALA A 76 26.02 6.35 2.40
CA ALA A 76 24.85 6.19 3.24
C ALA A 76 25.23 5.97 4.71
N ILE A 77 24.32 6.35 5.61
CA ILE A 77 24.49 6.18 7.06
C ILE A 77 23.20 5.66 7.72
N GLY A 78 23.33 4.68 8.61
CA GLY A 78 22.30 4.25 9.55
C GLY A 78 22.08 5.25 10.67
N ILE A 79 20.82 5.62 10.91
CA ILE A 79 20.42 6.56 11.97
C ILE A 79 19.36 5.94 12.88
N TYR A 80 19.62 5.92 14.19
CA TYR A 80 18.73 5.32 15.17
C TYR A 80 17.62 6.29 15.59
N ILE A 81 16.48 6.24 14.91
CA ILE A 81 15.40 7.22 15.04
C ILE A 81 14.56 7.08 16.32
N GLY A 82 14.54 5.88 16.92
CA GLY A 82 13.73 5.62 18.10
C GLY A 82 13.80 4.18 18.60
N GLY A 83 12.84 3.83 19.47
CA GLY A 83 12.72 2.51 20.06
C GLY A 83 13.05 2.48 21.55
N VAL A 84 12.31 1.66 22.29
CA VAL A 84 12.42 1.51 23.75
C VAL A 84 13.78 0.97 24.20
N ASN A 85 14.48 0.26 23.32
CA ASN A 85 15.81 -0.30 23.56
C ASN A 85 16.91 0.49 22.83
N ARG A 86 16.64 1.71 22.33
CA ARG A 86 17.66 2.54 21.67
C ARG A 86 18.78 2.89 22.66
N GLY A 87 20.00 2.45 22.34
CA GLY A 87 21.14 2.52 23.28
C GLY A 87 21.76 3.90 23.44
N CYS A 88 22.02 4.63 22.33
CA CYS A 88 22.72 5.91 22.38
C CYS A 88 21.77 7.13 22.31
N ALA A 89 22.16 8.19 23.01
CA ALA A 89 21.56 9.50 22.86
C ALA A 89 21.81 10.06 21.44
N GLN A 90 20.85 10.83 20.93
CA GLN A 90 20.88 11.37 19.57
C GLN A 90 20.85 12.91 19.56
N PRO A 91 21.85 13.61 20.16
CA PRO A 91 21.82 15.06 20.29
C PRO A 91 21.86 15.81 18.95
N GLN A 92 22.38 15.18 17.89
CA GLN A 92 22.48 15.79 16.55
C GLN A 92 21.29 15.46 15.66
N LEU A 93 20.56 14.37 15.93
CA LEU A 93 19.52 13.86 15.05
C LEU A 93 18.24 14.71 15.15
N THR A 94 18.22 15.77 14.36
CA THR A 94 17.11 16.72 14.23
C THR A 94 16.66 16.80 12.78
N SER A 95 15.47 17.36 12.53
CA SER A 95 15.00 17.60 11.15
C SER A 95 15.94 18.51 10.36
N ALA A 96 16.58 19.49 11.02
CA ALA A 96 17.59 20.36 10.41
C ALA A 96 18.85 19.58 9.98
N TRP A 97 19.34 18.69 10.86
CA TRP A 97 20.48 17.83 10.53
C TRP A 97 20.15 16.86 9.39
N VAL A 98 18.96 16.24 9.41
CA VAL A 98 18.50 15.36 8.34
C VAL A 98 18.47 16.09 7.00
N LYS A 99 17.87 17.29 6.98
CA LYS A 99 17.85 18.15 5.79
C LYS A 99 19.26 18.46 5.29
N GLU A 100 20.15 18.88 6.19
CA GLU A 100 21.54 19.19 5.84
C GLU A 100 22.26 17.98 5.22
N GLN A 101 22.16 16.80 5.84
CA GLN A 101 22.87 15.61 5.35
C GLN A 101 22.30 15.12 4.01
N VAL A 102 20.98 15.15 3.83
CA VAL A 102 20.38 14.78 2.54
C VAL A 102 20.77 15.78 1.45
N GLN A 103 20.78 17.08 1.74
CA GLN A 103 21.24 18.11 0.78
C GLN A 103 22.73 17.98 0.46
N ALA A 104 23.54 17.56 1.43
CA ALA A 104 24.94 17.21 1.21
C ALA A 104 25.11 15.94 0.36
N GLY A 105 24.03 15.19 0.09
CA GLY A 105 24.01 13.99 -0.73
C GLY A 105 24.35 12.71 0.03
N TRP A 106 24.09 12.67 1.34
CA TRP A 106 24.03 11.41 2.10
C TRP A 106 22.68 10.73 1.88
N LYS A 107 22.69 9.40 1.90
CA LYS A 107 21.49 8.57 2.05
C LYS A 107 21.33 8.17 3.50
N LEU A 108 20.12 8.28 4.04
CA LEU A 108 19.83 7.91 5.42
C LEU A 108 19.11 6.57 5.47
N LEU A 109 19.50 5.72 6.43
CA LEU A 109 18.91 4.41 6.69
C LEU A 109 18.31 4.42 8.11
N PRO A 110 17.01 4.75 8.25
CA PRO A 110 16.35 4.81 9.55
C PRO A 110 16.28 3.44 10.24
N LEU A 111 16.86 3.34 11.43
CA LEU A 111 16.90 2.16 12.30
C LEU A 111 16.05 2.39 13.55
N TYR A 112 15.30 1.39 13.98
CA TYR A 112 14.41 1.45 15.14
C TYR A 112 14.64 0.28 16.10
N VAL A 113 15.01 0.55 17.35
CA VAL A 113 15.42 -0.48 18.32
C VAL A 113 14.31 -0.73 19.34
N GLY A 114 13.32 -1.52 18.96
CA GLY A 114 12.16 -1.84 19.80
C GLY A 114 12.39 -3.02 20.75
N PRO A 115 11.31 -3.59 21.35
CA PRO A 115 11.38 -4.81 22.15
C PRO A 115 12.06 -5.97 21.41
N GLN A 116 12.93 -6.70 22.10
CA GLN A 116 13.68 -7.81 21.50
C GLN A 116 13.01 -9.16 21.73
N ALA A 117 13.42 -10.17 20.97
CA ALA A 117 12.94 -11.54 21.12
C ALA A 117 13.03 -12.03 22.57
N THR A 118 12.02 -12.77 23.04
CA THR A 118 11.97 -13.33 24.41
C THR A 118 13.14 -14.24 24.73
N CYS A 119 13.65 -14.95 23.72
CA CYS A 119 14.79 -15.85 23.78
C CYS A 119 16.10 -15.21 23.29
N THR A 120 16.19 -13.88 23.31
CA THR A 120 17.44 -13.18 23.02
C THR A 120 18.51 -13.56 24.03
N THR A 121 19.73 -13.77 23.57
CA THR A 121 20.90 -14.00 24.43
C THR A 121 21.65 -12.72 24.73
N ILE A 122 21.22 -11.58 24.14
CA ILE A 122 21.90 -10.32 24.33
C ILE A 122 21.40 -9.69 25.64
N GLY A 123 22.24 -9.75 26.68
CA GLY A 123 21.93 -9.28 28.04
C GLY A 123 21.76 -7.75 28.16
N GLY A 124 21.51 -7.25 29.38
CA GLY A 124 21.45 -5.80 29.64
C GLY A 124 20.05 -5.22 29.87
N GLY A 125 19.10 -6.01 30.39
CA GLY A 125 17.80 -5.49 30.83
C GLY A 125 16.89 -4.97 29.71
N ARG A 126 17.11 -5.44 28.47
CA ARG A 126 16.29 -5.07 27.32
C ARG A 126 14.81 -5.36 27.57
N LYS A 127 13.95 -4.48 27.07
CA LYS A 127 12.52 -4.79 26.98
C LYS A 127 12.30 -5.88 25.94
N LEU A 128 11.52 -6.88 26.31
CA LEU A 128 11.26 -8.05 25.48
C LEU A 128 9.84 -8.01 24.92
N ILE A 129 9.66 -8.68 23.80
CA ILE A 129 8.34 -8.97 23.23
C ILE A 129 7.54 -9.80 24.25
N ASP A 130 6.25 -9.52 24.36
CA ASP A 130 5.31 -10.46 24.94
C ASP A 130 4.70 -11.29 23.80
N ASN A 131 5.02 -12.58 23.74
CA ASN A 131 4.60 -13.45 22.65
C ASN A 131 3.06 -13.51 22.50
N ALA A 132 2.29 -13.27 23.58
CA ALA A 132 0.83 -13.28 23.54
C ALA A 132 0.23 -12.05 22.86
N THR A 133 0.92 -10.90 22.91
CA THR A 133 0.47 -9.62 22.38
C THR A 133 1.40 -9.07 21.28
N ALA A 134 2.26 -9.93 20.74
CA ALA A 134 3.36 -9.55 19.86
C ALA A 134 2.94 -8.72 18.64
N ASP A 135 1.89 -9.12 17.91
CA ASP A 135 1.38 -8.35 16.75
C ASP A 135 0.97 -6.93 17.16
N THR A 136 0.23 -6.79 18.25
CA THR A 136 -0.17 -5.48 18.80
C THR A 136 1.04 -4.65 19.20
N GLN A 137 2.03 -5.26 19.86
CA GLN A 137 3.29 -4.58 20.20
C GLN A 137 4.05 -4.11 18.95
N GLY A 138 4.05 -4.92 17.88
CA GLY A 138 4.62 -4.55 16.58
C GLY A 138 3.96 -3.31 15.99
N ARG A 139 2.62 -3.25 16.00
CA ARG A 139 1.85 -2.09 15.52
C ARG A 139 2.11 -0.83 16.35
N VAL A 140 2.23 -0.97 17.67
CA VAL A 140 2.57 0.16 18.56
C VAL A 140 3.96 0.69 18.25
N ALA A 141 4.95 -0.20 18.14
CA ALA A 141 6.32 0.17 17.78
C ALA A 141 6.38 0.88 16.41
N ALA A 142 5.68 0.35 15.40
CA ALA A 142 5.64 0.95 14.07
C ALA A 142 5.00 2.34 14.09
N SER A 143 3.94 2.54 14.88
CA SER A 143 3.29 3.85 15.02
C SER A 143 4.22 4.88 15.67
N ASP A 144 4.99 4.49 16.70
CA ASP A 144 6.03 5.35 17.27
C ASP A 144 7.13 5.66 16.24
N ALA A 145 7.61 4.65 15.52
CA ALA A 145 8.64 4.83 14.49
C ALA A 145 8.20 5.80 13.38
N VAL A 146 6.95 5.70 12.92
CA VAL A 146 6.34 6.66 11.97
C VAL A 146 6.33 8.07 12.54
N ALA A 147 5.92 8.25 13.80
CA ALA A 147 5.94 9.56 14.43
C ALA A 147 7.36 10.14 14.53
N LYS A 148 8.37 9.31 14.84
CA LYS A 148 9.79 9.74 14.81
C LYS A 148 10.25 10.11 13.41
N ALA A 149 9.90 9.31 12.41
CA ALA A 149 10.26 9.56 11.02
C ALA A 149 9.67 10.89 10.50
N GLN A 150 8.38 11.14 10.78
CA GLN A 150 7.69 12.38 10.45
C GLN A 150 8.33 13.60 11.14
N ALA A 151 8.65 13.49 12.43
CA ALA A 151 9.32 14.56 13.18
C ALA A 151 10.71 14.92 12.59
N LEU A 152 11.37 13.96 11.94
CA LEU A 152 12.65 14.14 11.26
C LEU A 152 12.52 14.62 9.81
N GLY A 153 11.30 14.73 9.26
CA GLY A 153 11.08 15.10 7.86
C GLY A 153 11.27 13.97 6.85
N LEU A 154 11.17 12.71 7.29
CA LEU A 154 11.23 11.55 6.40
C LEU A 154 9.86 11.31 5.76
N ALA A 155 9.81 11.35 4.43
CA ALA A 155 8.57 11.21 3.67
C ALA A 155 7.99 9.79 3.76
N ARG A 156 6.70 9.65 3.40
CA ARG A 156 6.12 8.36 2.97
C ARG A 156 7.00 7.73 1.88
N GLU A 157 6.94 6.41 1.74
CA GLU A 157 7.84 5.56 0.95
C GLU A 157 9.28 5.46 1.52
N SER A 158 9.62 6.14 2.62
CA SER A 158 10.89 5.90 3.31
C SER A 158 10.90 4.52 3.96
N ILE A 159 12.09 3.91 4.02
CA ILE A 159 12.30 2.59 4.63
C ILE A 159 12.61 2.79 6.11
N ILE A 160 11.93 2.06 7.01
CA ILE A 160 12.24 2.02 8.44
C ILE A 160 12.63 0.59 8.82
N ILE A 161 13.88 0.40 9.21
CA ILE A 161 14.47 -0.89 9.51
C ILE A 161 14.28 -1.19 11.01
N TYR A 162 13.54 -2.24 11.33
CA TYR A 162 13.47 -2.72 12.71
C TYR A 162 14.74 -3.47 13.07
N ASP A 163 15.36 -3.08 14.18
CA ASP A 163 16.54 -3.73 14.74
C ASP A 163 16.12 -4.88 15.66
N MET A 164 16.13 -6.10 15.11
CA MET A 164 15.90 -7.34 15.85
C MET A 164 17.21 -8.11 15.96
N GLU A 165 17.83 -8.00 17.12
CA GLU A 165 19.04 -8.68 17.47
C GLU A 165 18.93 -10.20 17.32
N SER A 166 20.09 -10.88 17.28
CA SER A 166 20.09 -12.35 17.22
C SER A 166 19.38 -12.98 18.43
N TYR A 167 18.76 -14.13 18.19
CA TYR A 167 18.01 -14.86 19.19
C TYR A 167 18.07 -16.37 18.91
N ARG A 168 17.76 -17.17 19.91
CA ARG A 168 17.77 -18.63 19.81
C ARG A 168 16.80 -19.14 18.75
N THR A 169 17.24 -20.08 17.93
CA THR A 169 16.45 -20.63 16.83
C THR A 169 15.67 -21.90 17.20
N ASP A 170 15.98 -22.49 18.36
CA ASP A 170 15.36 -23.71 18.87
C ASP A 170 14.10 -23.47 19.72
N ASP A 171 13.82 -22.21 20.08
CA ASP A 171 12.60 -21.81 20.80
C ASP A 171 11.48 -21.43 19.82
N ALA A 172 10.52 -22.35 19.66
CA ALA A 172 9.39 -22.16 18.77
C ALA A 172 8.46 -21.02 19.21
N ALA A 173 8.23 -20.84 20.52
CA ALA A 173 7.31 -19.81 21.02
C ALA A 173 7.90 -18.41 20.80
N CYS A 174 9.19 -18.25 21.11
CA CYS A 174 9.94 -17.04 20.81
C CYS A 174 9.95 -16.70 19.32
N ARG A 175 10.24 -17.69 18.46
CA ARG A 175 10.21 -17.51 17.00
C ARG A 175 8.84 -17.04 16.51
N GLN A 176 7.75 -17.67 16.97
CA GLN A 176 6.40 -17.24 16.59
C GLN A 176 6.08 -15.84 17.12
N GLY A 177 6.54 -15.50 18.33
CA GLY A 177 6.43 -14.14 18.88
C GLY A 177 7.13 -13.10 17.98
N VAL A 178 8.36 -13.36 17.54
CA VAL A 178 9.08 -12.45 16.62
C VAL A 178 8.36 -12.33 15.28
N LEU A 179 7.89 -13.44 14.70
CA LEU A 179 7.14 -13.39 13.44
C LEU A 179 5.83 -12.60 13.60
N ALA A 180 5.05 -12.85 14.64
CA ALA A 180 3.82 -12.11 14.93
C ALA A 180 4.10 -10.61 15.16
N PHE A 181 5.15 -10.27 15.90
CA PHE A 181 5.60 -8.90 16.07
C PHE A 181 5.93 -8.24 14.73
N MET A 182 6.73 -8.90 13.89
CA MET A 182 7.12 -8.36 12.59
C MET A 182 5.96 -8.27 11.59
N ASN A 183 4.95 -9.13 11.71
CA ASN A 183 3.70 -9.03 10.97
C ASN A 183 2.99 -7.71 11.30
N GLY A 184 2.77 -7.44 12.59
CA GLY A 184 2.10 -6.23 13.07
C GLY A 184 2.90 -4.96 12.78
N TRP A 185 4.23 -5.02 12.96
CA TRP A 185 5.15 -3.93 12.61
C TRP A 185 5.04 -3.55 11.14
N THR A 186 5.18 -4.52 10.24
CA THR A 186 5.16 -4.29 8.80
C THR A 186 3.81 -3.78 8.35
N ALA A 187 2.71 -4.45 8.74
CA ALA A 187 1.36 -4.04 8.35
C ALA A 187 1.06 -2.60 8.79
N ARG A 188 1.52 -2.19 9.98
CA ARG A 188 1.27 -0.84 10.45
C ARG A 188 2.14 0.21 9.76
N LEU A 189 3.36 -0.11 9.35
CA LEU A 189 4.15 0.78 8.49
C LEU A 189 3.45 0.99 7.15
N HIS A 190 2.93 -0.10 6.57
CA HIS A 190 2.18 -0.07 5.31
C HIS A 190 0.91 0.78 5.41
N ASP A 191 0.13 0.65 6.49
CA ASP A 191 -1.05 1.49 6.76
C ASP A 191 -0.71 3.01 6.78
N ASN A 192 0.54 3.36 7.10
CA ASN A 192 1.01 4.74 7.19
C ASN A 192 1.84 5.18 5.96
N GLY A 193 1.95 4.33 4.94
CA GLY A 193 2.68 4.60 3.71
C GLY A 193 4.21 4.60 3.87
N TYR A 194 4.76 3.85 4.82
CA TYR A 194 6.20 3.61 4.97
C TYR A 194 6.53 2.16 4.60
N PHE A 195 7.78 1.89 4.21
CA PHE A 195 8.24 0.52 3.95
C PHE A 195 8.95 -0.06 5.16
N SER A 196 8.74 -1.35 5.36
CA SER A 196 9.29 -2.14 6.46
C SER A 196 10.64 -2.73 6.07
N GLY A 197 11.68 -2.41 6.84
CA GLY A 197 12.95 -3.14 6.83
C GLY A 197 13.07 -4.03 8.06
N PHE A 198 13.86 -5.09 7.96
CA PHE A 198 14.16 -5.96 9.09
C PHE A 198 15.66 -6.27 9.16
N TYR A 199 16.29 -5.80 10.24
CA TYR A 199 17.64 -6.16 10.62
C TYR A 199 17.62 -7.39 11.54
N SER A 200 18.44 -8.40 11.22
CA SER A 200 18.77 -9.49 12.15
C SER A 200 19.97 -10.31 11.68
N SER A 201 20.42 -11.26 12.50
CA SER A 201 21.41 -12.26 12.07
C SER A 201 20.89 -13.10 10.90
N ALA A 202 21.76 -13.30 9.91
CA ALA A 202 21.51 -14.15 8.75
C ALA A 202 21.06 -15.57 9.15
N ALA A 203 21.56 -16.08 10.28
CA ALA A 203 21.31 -17.44 10.76
C ALA A 203 20.11 -17.57 11.72
N SER A 204 19.50 -16.47 12.17
CA SER A 204 18.32 -16.51 13.05
C SER A 204 17.12 -15.80 12.44
N GLY A 205 16.98 -14.49 12.66
CA GLY A 205 15.79 -13.75 12.27
C GLY A 205 15.60 -13.75 10.76
N ILE A 206 16.67 -13.55 9.99
CA ILE A 206 16.59 -13.54 8.53
C ILE A 206 16.19 -14.91 8.00
N ALA A 207 16.79 -15.99 8.53
CA ALA A 207 16.40 -17.35 8.16
C ALA A 207 14.91 -17.63 8.42
N HIS A 208 14.36 -17.14 9.53
CA HIS A 208 12.93 -17.25 9.82
C HIS A 208 12.06 -16.43 8.86
N GLN A 209 12.51 -15.24 8.45
CA GLN A 209 11.81 -14.45 7.44
C GLN A 209 11.83 -15.13 6.07
N VAL A 210 12.98 -15.70 5.65
CA VAL A 210 13.11 -16.48 4.42
C VAL A 210 12.11 -17.65 4.41
N ALA A 211 12.03 -18.40 5.51
CA ALA A 211 11.11 -19.53 5.64
C ALA A 211 9.62 -19.15 5.60
N ASN A 212 9.29 -17.87 5.87
CA ASN A 212 7.93 -17.35 5.85
C ASN A 212 7.70 -16.37 4.68
N TYR A 213 8.65 -16.24 3.74
CA TYR A 213 8.61 -15.21 2.71
C TYR A 213 7.34 -15.27 1.84
N THR A 214 6.83 -16.47 1.53
CA THR A 214 5.59 -16.66 0.76
C THR A 214 4.45 -17.18 1.61
N LYS A 215 4.53 -17.07 2.95
CA LYS A 215 3.51 -17.61 3.84
C LYS A 215 2.19 -16.84 3.67
N PRO A 216 1.09 -17.51 3.32
CA PRO A 216 -0.25 -16.90 3.27
C PRO A 216 -0.59 -16.09 4.52
N GLY A 217 -1.04 -14.84 4.33
CA GLY A 217 -1.49 -13.95 5.40
C GLY A 217 -0.37 -13.39 6.30
N TYR A 218 0.90 -13.62 5.97
CA TYR A 218 2.03 -13.02 6.67
C TYR A 218 2.50 -11.75 5.94
N THR A 219 2.41 -10.60 6.62
CA THR A 219 2.91 -9.32 6.10
C THR A 219 4.42 -9.26 6.32
N ARG A 220 5.18 -9.76 5.35
CA ARG A 220 6.64 -9.85 5.40
C ARG A 220 7.30 -8.46 5.26
N PRO A 221 8.50 -8.24 5.84
CA PRO A 221 9.27 -7.02 5.57
C PRO A 221 9.53 -6.82 4.07
N ASP A 222 9.54 -5.56 3.62
CA ASP A 222 9.80 -5.19 2.22
C ASP A 222 11.28 -5.23 1.87
N TYR A 223 12.14 -4.97 2.86
CA TYR A 223 13.59 -4.96 2.77
C TYR A 223 14.19 -5.76 3.92
N VAL A 224 15.38 -6.31 3.69
CA VAL A 224 16.16 -6.97 4.74
C VAL A 224 17.53 -6.35 4.87
N ASP A 225 17.98 -6.23 6.11
CA ASP A 225 19.35 -5.94 6.49
C ASP A 225 19.86 -7.16 7.26
N PHE A 226 20.83 -7.90 6.71
CA PHE A 226 21.28 -9.14 7.34
C PHE A 226 22.69 -9.00 7.91
N ALA A 227 22.83 -9.32 9.19
CA ALA A 227 24.13 -9.39 9.82
C ALA A 227 24.82 -10.71 9.47
N ARG A 228 25.95 -10.60 8.77
CA ARG A 228 26.95 -11.67 8.62
C ARG A 228 28.33 -11.03 8.58
N TRP A 229 29.03 -11.09 9.71
CA TRP A 229 30.34 -10.46 9.89
C TRP A 229 31.49 -11.29 9.31
N ASP A 230 31.44 -11.54 8.00
CA ASP A 230 32.45 -12.28 7.25
C ASP A 230 33.45 -11.36 6.50
N GLN A 231 33.32 -10.04 6.69
CA GLN A 231 34.10 -9.00 6.00
C GLN A 231 33.94 -9.00 4.46
N LYS A 232 32.92 -9.66 3.92
CA LYS A 232 32.66 -9.73 2.48
C LYS A 232 31.58 -8.74 2.06
N VAL A 233 31.94 -7.82 1.19
CA VAL A 233 31.07 -6.83 0.56
C VAL A 233 30.25 -7.49 -0.57
N THR A 234 29.26 -8.31 -0.20
CA THR A 234 28.36 -8.99 -1.13
C THR A 234 26.98 -9.17 -0.50
N LEU A 235 25.93 -9.13 -1.32
CA LEU A 235 24.54 -9.38 -0.89
C LEU A 235 24.07 -10.81 -1.19
N SER A 236 24.93 -11.61 -1.82
CA SER A 236 24.68 -13.03 -2.02
C SER A 236 24.98 -13.80 -0.72
N ASP A 237 24.02 -14.60 -0.29
CA ASP A 237 24.12 -15.39 0.93
C ASP A 237 23.44 -16.75 0.72
N PRO A 238 24.06 -17.87 1.08
CA PRO A 238 23.46 -19.20 0.92
C PRO A 238 22.16 -19.38 1.73
N LEU A 239 21.95 -18.60 2.79
CA LEU A 239 20.72 -18.64 3.60
C LEU A 239 19.60 -17.75 3.02
N ILE A 240 19.88 -16.94 2.00
CA ILE A 240 18.93 -15.98 1.43
C ILE A 240 18.84 -16.18 -0.09
N PRO A 241 18.00 -17.13 -0.55
CA PRO A 241 17.85 -17.47 -1.97
C PRO A 241 17.55 -16.25 -2.84
N ALA A 242 18.07 -16.18 -4.07
CA ALA A 242 17.84 -15.03 -4.96
C ALA A 242 16.36 -14.75 -5.28
N THR A 243 15.49 -15.74 -5.08
CA THR A 243 14.03 -15.66 -5.28
C THR A 243 13.30 -14.87 -4.20
N VAL A 244 13.93 -14.56 -3.06
CA VAL A 244 13.32 -13.76 -1.98
C VAL A 244 13.94 -12.37 -1.91
N TRP A 245 13.11 -11.33 -1.72
CA TRP A 245 13.52 -9.92 -1.84
C TRP A 245 14.27 -9.61 -3.15
N PRO A 246 13.68 -9.93 -4.32
CA PRO A 246 14.28 -9.59 -5.61
C PRO A 246 14.23 -8.07 -5.85
N GLY A 247 14.96 -7.61 -6.87
CA GLY A 247 14.85 -6.23 -7.34
C GLY A 247 15.44 -5.18 -6.39
N LYS A 248 16.63 -5.46 -5.86
CA LYS A 248 17.40 -4.53 -4.99
C LYS A 248 16.65 -4.19 -3.69
N ARG A 249 16.54 -5.18 -2.80
CA ARG A 249 15.84 -5.05 -1.52
C ARG A 249 16.68 -5.55 -0.33
N ARG A 250 18.00 -5.55 -0.47
CA ARG A 250 18.92 -6.15 0.51
C ARG A 250 20.02 -5.19 0.95
N MET A 251 20.32 -5.25 2.23
CA MET A 251 21.47 -4.64 2.89
C MET A 251 22.17 -5.73 3.71
N LYS A 252 23.49 -5.60 3.88
CA LYS A 252 24.28 -6.50 4.71
C LYS A 252 25.18 -5.69 5.63
N GLN A 253 25.08 -5.95 6.93
CA GLN A 253 26.13 -5.59 7.88
C GLN A 253 27.23 -6.66 7.83
N TYR A 254 28.37 -6.31 7.22
CA TYR A 254 29.46 -7.25 6.95
C TYR A 254 30.61 -7.19 7.96
N ARG A 255 30.62 -6.18 8.84
CA ARG A 255 31.57 -6.04 9.94
C ARG A 255 30.96 -5.21 11.08
N GLY A 256 30.97 -5.76 12.30
CA GLY A 256 30.51 -5.06 13.50
C GLY A 256 31.53 -4.07 14.08
N GLY A 257 31.23 -3.59 15.28
CA GLY A 257 31.80 -2.37 15.84
C GLY A 257 33.32 -2.28 15.81
N HIS A 258 33.83 -1.23 15.17
CA HIS A 258 35.25 -0.89 15.14
C HIS A 258 35.45 0.59 14.82
N LYS A 259 36.66 1.11 15.09
CA LYS A 259 37.00 2.50 14.78
C LYS A 259 37.57 2.61 13.37
N GLU A 260 37.04 3.55 12.59
CA GLU A 260 37.65 4.03 11.34
C GLU A 260 37.92 5.53 11.43
N THR A 261 38.92 6.00 10.68
CA THR A 261 39.30 7.42 10.62
C THR A 261 39.28 7.91 9.19
N HIS A 262 38.43 8.89 8.90
CA HIS A 262 38.36 9.54 7.59
C HIS A 262 38.36 11.05 7.74
N GLY A 263 39.16 11.74 6.93
CA GLY A 263 39.27 13.21 6.98
C GLY A 263 39.67 13.75 8.36
N GLY A 264 40.47 12.98 9.12
CA GLY A 264 40.91 13.34 10.47
C GLY A 264 39.89 13.08 11.59
N VAL A 265 38.72 12.50 11.29
CA VAL A 265 37.67 12.22 12.27
C VAL A 265 37.53 10.72 12.48
N THR A 266 37.60 10.27 13.73
CA THR A 266 37.43 8.86 14.12
C THR A 266 36.02 8.59 14.61
N ILE A 267 35.36 7.57 14.06
CA ILE A 267 34.01 7.14 14.48
C ILE A 267 34.04 5.63 14.70
N ASN A 268 33.35 5.16 15.75
CA ASN A 268 33.06 3.73 15.91
C ASN A 268 31.83 3.37 15.08
N ILE A 269 32.00 2.47 14.11
CA ILE A 269 30.99 2.13 13.12
C ILE A 269 30.84 0.62 12.96
N ASP A 270 29.70 0.25 12.39
CA ASP A 270 29.50 -1.03 11.71
C ASP A 270 29.49 -0.77 10.20
N ASN A 271 30.15 -1.63 9.41
CA ASN A 271 30.16 -1.47 7.96
C ASN A 271 29.02 -2.21 7.30
N ASN A 272 28.40 -1.55 6.31
CA ASN A 272 27.25 -2.02 5.59
C ASN A 272 27.45 -1.93 4.08
N TYR A 273 26.81 -2.82 3.32
CA TYR A 273 26.64 -2.68 1.89
C TYR A 273 25.16 -2.73 1.55
N VAL A 274 24.68 -1.81 0.73
CA VAL A 274 23.25 -1.61 0.45
C VAL A 274 23.02 -1.77 -1.04
N ASP A 275 21.92 -2.44 -1.42
CA ASP A 275 21.33 -2.38 -2.76
C ASP A 275 19.82 -2.28 -2.60
N PHE A 276 19.34 -1.04 -2.48
CA PHE A 276 17.94 -0.68 -2.34
C PHE A 276 17.44 0.08 -3.57
N ALA A 277 16.30 -0.33 -4.10
CA ALA A 277 15.50 0.42 -5.05
C ALA A 277 14.08 0.57 -4.49
N PRO A 278 13.38 1.69 -4.80
CA PRO A 278 11.98 1.87 -4.43
C PRO A 278 11.11 0.71 -4.94
N LEU A 279 10.11 0.33 -4.15
CA LEU A 279 9.11 -0.62 -4.60
C LEU A 279 8.35 -0.06 -5.82
N PRO A 280 7.92 -0.92 -6.75
CA PRO A 280 7.02 -0.52 -7.83
C PRO A 280 5.81 0.23 -7.28
N ARG A 281 5.45 1.36 -7.90
CA ARG A 281 4.27 2.13 -7.51
C ARG A 281 3.01 1.43 -8.00
N THR A 282 2.05 1.27 -7.09
CA THR A 282 0.67 0.84 -7.38
C THR A 282 -0.16 2.03 -7.86
N LYS A 283 0.19 2.62 -9.02
CA LYS A 283 -0.55 3.78 -9.55
C LYS A 283 -1.98 3.39 -9.95
N ALA A 284 -2.13 2.23 -10.56
CA ALA A 284 -3.43 1.60 -10.68
C ALA A 284 -3.78 1.01 -9.30
N ALA A 285 -4.97 1.32 -8.82
CA ALA A 285 -5.56 0.81 -7.61
C ALA A 285 -5.35 1.53 -6.25
N ASP A 286 -4.45 2.51 -6.08
CA ASP A 286 -4.30 3.26 -4.81
C ASP A 286 -5.26 4.47 -4.72
N VAL A 287 -6.51 4.22 -4.30
CA VAL A 287 -7.57 5.24 -4.23
C VAL A 287 -7.49 6.05 -2.93
N THR A 288 -6.88 5.50 -1.89
CA THR A 288 -6.75 6.12 -0.57
C THR A 288 -5.46 6.93 -0.41
N GLY A 289 -4.50 6.78 -1.34
CA GLY A 289 -3.23 7.49 -1.34
C GLY A 289 -2.29 7.01 -0.23
N ASN A 290 -2.48 5.77 0.24
CA ASN A 290 -1.64 5.15 1.27
C ASN A 290 -0.41 4.47 0.66
N GLY A 291 -0.29 4.44 -0.67
CA GLY A 291 0.79 3.79 -1.37
C GLY A 291 0.60 2.28 -1.47
N TRP A 292 -0.63 1.75 -1.40
CA TRP A 292 -0.92 0.34 -1.62
C TRP A 292 -2.14 0.20 -2.52
N ALA A 293 -2.27 -0.94 -3.21
CA ALA A 293 -3.45 -1.21 -3.99
C ALA A 293 -4.67 -1.38 -3.07
N ASP A 294 -5.76 -0.69 -3.40
CA ASP A 294 -7.03 -0.75 -2.69
C ASP A 294 -8.05 -1.56 -3.49
N VAL A 295 -9.07 -2.05 -2.78
CA VAL A 295 -10.22 -2.72 -3.39
C VAL A 295 -11.39 -1.75 -3.38
N LEU A 296 -12.02 -1.55 -4.54
CA LEU A 296 -13.32 -0.89 -4.61
C LEU A 296 -14.42 -1.94 -4.59
N GLY A 297 -15.50 -1.66 -3.85
CA GLY A 297 -16.65 -2.54 -3.78
C GLY A 297 -17.97 -1.79 -3.78
N ARG A 298 -19.01 -2.48 -4.25
CA ARG A 298 -20.39 -2.00 -4.29
C ARG A 298 -21.29 -2.88 -3.43
N SER A 299 -22.04 -2.26 -2.52
CA SER A 299 -23.09 -2.96 -1.76
C SER A 299 -24.32 -3.25 -2.64
N SER A 300 -25.19 -4.17 -2.19
CA SER A 300 -26.51 -4.39 -2.81
C SER A 300 -27.40 -3.14 -2.85
N THR A 301 -27.20 -2.19 -1.93
CA THR A 301 -27.90 -0.90 -1.89
C THR A 301 -27.29 0.14 -2.84
N GLY A 302 -26.23 -0.19 -3.57
CA GLY A 302 -25.59 0.71 -4.52
C GLY A 302 -24.68 1.76 -3.88
N VAL A 303 -24.15 1.49 -2.69
CA VAL A 303 -23.11 2.30 -2.06
C VAL A 303 -21.75 1.82 -2.57
N MET A 304 -20.95 2.75 -3.09
CA MET A 304 -19.58 2.54 -3.52
C MET A 304 -18.63 2.84 -2.36
N SER A 305 -17.66 1.95 -2.11
CA SER A 305 -16.66 2.11 -1.06
C SER A 305 -15.28 1.70 -1.52
N ALA A 306 -14.25 2.41 -1.07
CA ALA A 306 -12.86 1.97 -1.09
C ALA A 306 -12.52 1.25 0.22
N PHE A 307 -11.79 0.16 0.11
CA PHE A 307 -11.25 -0.60 1.21
C PHE A 307 -9.73 -0.57 1.12
N SER A 308 -9.09 0.07 2.09
CA SER A 308 -7.63 0.26 2.09
C SER A 308 -6.91 -1.08 2.12
N GLY A 309 -6.01 -1.27 1.16
CA GLY A 309 -5.06 -2.37 1.19
C GLY A 309 -3.77 -1.97 1.90
N ASN A 310 -3.00 -2.97 2.32
CA ASN A 310 -1.66 -2.77 2.87
C ASN A 310 -0.67 -3.83 2.35
N GLY A 311 -0.94 -4.41 1.19
CA GLY A 311 -0.12 -5.46 0.59
C GLY A 311 -0.24 -6.84 1.22
N SER A 312 -1.07 -7.01 2.25
CA SER A 312 -1.38 -8.33 2.80
C SER A 312 -2.83 -8.50 3.23
N LEU A 313 -3.51 -7.44 3.65
CA LEU A 313 -4.90 -7.47 4.06
C LEU A 313 -5.65 -6.28 3.48
N VAL A 314 -6.98 -6.38 3.54
CA VAL A 314 -7.89 -5.28 3.28
C VAL A 314 -8.70 -5.05 4.55
N ASP A 315 -8.61 -3.84 5.13
CA ASP A 315 -9.37 -3.52 6.35
C ASP A 315 -10.80 -3.09 6.00
N ILE A 316 -11.75 -4.01 6.18
CA ILE A 316 -13.16 -3.76 5.93
C ILE A 316 -13.78 -2.71 6.87
N ASN A 317 -13.19 -2.52 8.06
CA ASN A 317 -13.70 -1.58 9.05
C ASN A 317 -13.24 -0.14 8.78
N GLN A 318 -12.19 0.03 7.99
CA GLN A 318 -11.68 1.34 7.55
C GLN A 318 -12.21 1.74 6.16
N ARG A 319 -13.38 1.21 5.75
CA ARG A 319 -13.95 1.54 4.45
C ARG A 319 -14.27 3.03 4.32
N ARG A 320 -13.96 3.59 3.16
CA ARG A 320 -14.29 4.96 2.77
C ARG A 320 -15.42 4.94 1.74
N THR A 321 -16.55 5.57 2.06
CA THR A 321 -17.63 5.75 1.07
C THR A 321 -17.17 6.70 -0.04
N LEU A 322 -17.32 6.28 -1.31
CA LEU A 322 -16.98 7.07 -2.50
C LEU A 322 -18.21 7.68 -3.19
N GLY A 323 -19.38 7.06 -3.04
CA GLY A 323 -20.61 7.52 -3.66
C GLY A 323 -21.80 6.59 -3.43
N THR A 324 -22.98 7.05 -3.82
CA THR A 324 -24.25 6.30 -3.74
C THR A 324 -24.99 6.36 -5.07
N GLY A 325 -26.11 5.64 -5.20
CA GLY A 325 -26.95 5.66 -6.41
C GLY A 325 -26.53 4.66 -7.49
N PHE A 326 -25.72 3.65 -7.15
CA PHE A 326 -25.27 2.62 -8.09
C PHE A 326 -26.16 1.36 -8.10
N ALA A 327 -27.32 1.40 -7.43
CA ALA A 327 -28.23 0.26 -7.31
C ALA A 327 -28.84 -0.15 -8.66
N SER A 328 -29.09 0.82 -9.55
CA SER A 328 -29.63 0.58 -10.90
C SER A 328 -28.56 0.23 -11.94
N MET A 329 -27.28 0.19 -11.53
CA MET A 329 -26.18 -0.19 -12.43
C MET A 329 -26.08 -1.72 -12.49
N THR A 330 -25.98 -2.26 -13.70
CA THR A 330 -25.82 -3.70 -13.94
C THR A 330 -24.36 -4.13 -13.97
N ALA A 331 -23.43 -3.19 -14.15
CA ALA A 331 -22.00 -3.39 -14.02
C ALA A 331 -21.33 -2.07 -13.61
N VAL A 332 -20.26 -2.16 -12.82
CA VAL A 332 -19.41 -1.03 -12.43
C VAL A 332 -17.97 -1.51 -12.52
N VAL A 333 -17.13 -0.77 -13.26
CA VAL A 333 -15.79 -1.18 -13.67
C VAL A 333 -14.82 -0.04 -13.37
N ARG A 334 -13.66 -0.37 -12.81
CA ARG A 334 -12.52 0.54 -12.62
C ARG A 334 -11.83 0.72 -13.96
N ILE A 335 -12.15 1.79 -14.67
CA ILE A 335 -11.64 1.95 -16.03
C ILE A 335 -10.17 2.34 -16.04
N GLY A 336 -9.61 2.86 -14.95
CA GLY A 336 -8.30 3.52 -14.96
C GLY A 336 -8.45 5.03 -15.08
N ASP A 337 -7.34 5.73 -15.27
CA ASP A 337 -7.29 7.19 -15.45
C ASP A 337 -7.68 7.59 -16.90
N LEU A 338 -8.99 7.67 -17.16
CA LEU A 338 -9.51 7.86 -18.51
C LEU A 338 -9.53 9.36 -18.90
N ASP A 339 -9.65 10.26 -17.93
CA ASP A 339 -9.58 11.70 -18.16
C ASP A 339 -8.18 12.32 -18.00
N ARG A 340 -7.20 11.52 -17.53
CA ARG A 340 -5.77 11.87 -17.39
C ARG A 340 -5.50 12.87 -16.27
N ASP A 341 -6.33 12.89 -15.23
CA ASP A 341 -6.14 13.73 -14.04
C ASP A 341 -5.21 13.11 -12.98
N GLY A 342 -4.77 11.86 -13.20
CA GLY A 342 -3.91 11.10 -12.29
C GLY A 342 -4.66 10.28 -11.25
N ARG A 343 -5.99 10.20 -11.31
CA ARG A 343 -6.84 9.38 -10.45
C ARG A 343 -7.50 8.26 -11.25
N GLU A 344 -7.87 7.20 -10.56
CA GLU A 344 -8.53 6.07 -11.19
C GLU A 344 -10.04 6.27 -11.25
N ASP A 345 -10.59 6.32 -12.45
CA ASP A 345 -12.00 6.54 -12.71
C ASP A 345 -12.82 5.25 -12.76
N VAL A 346 -14.14 5.43 -12.79
CA VAL A 346 -15.10 4.34 -12.91
C VAL A 346 -16.03 4.56 -14.11
N VAL A 347 -16.37 3.47 -14.81
CA VAL A 347 -17.53 3.44 -15.71
C VAL A 347 -18.60 2.51 -15.15
N ALA A 348 -19.87 2.89 -15.30
CA ALA A 348 -21.00 2.09 -14.87
C ALA A 348 -22.04 1.94 -15.97
N ARG A 349 -22.47 0.70 -16.18
CA ARG A 349 -23.54 0.36 -17.13
C ARG A 349 -24.88 0.42 -16.41
N HIS A 350 -25.75 1.32 -16.84
CA HIS A 350 -27.11 1.39 -16.36
C HIS A 350 -27.98 0.28 -16.99
N ALA A 351 -29.08 -0.12 -16.33
CA ALA A 351 -29.98 -1.17 -16.81
C ALA A 351 -30.58 -0.90 -18.20
N ASN A 352 -30.76 0.36 -18.59
CA ASN A 352 -31.22 0.76 -19.95
C ASN A 352 -30.11 0.64 -21.03
N GLY A 353 -28.89 0.27 -20.66
CA GLY A 353 -27.74 0.14 -21.56
C GLY A 353 -26.98 1.43 -21.83
N GLU A 354 -27.24 2.51 -21.10
CA GLU A 354 -26.35 3.66 -21.07
C GLU A 354 -25.08 3.33 -20.29
N LEU A 355 -23.93 3.79 -20.80
CA LEU A 355 -22.66 3.71 -20.10
C LEU A 355 -22.28 5.12 -19.60
N TRP A 356 -22.04 5.22 -18.31
CA TRP A 356 -21.74 6.47 -17.61
C TRP A 356 -20.31 6.43 -17.06
N PHE A 357 -19.53 7.44 -17.37
CA PHE A 357 -18.23 7.73 -16.78
C PHE A 357 -18.40 8.55 -15.50
N TYR A 358 -17.66 8.19 -14.46
CA TYR A 358 -17.62 8.82 -13.15
C TYR A 358 -16.18 9.25 -12.89
N PRO A 359 -15.85 10.54 -13.07
CA PRO A 359 -14.49 11.02 -12.80
C PRO A 359 -14.20 10.88 -11.32
N ALA A 360 -13.02 10.37 -10.97
CA ALA A 360 -12.60 10.31 -9.60
C ALA A 360 -12.24 11.70 -9.06
N THR A 361 -12.36 11.85 -7.75
CA THR A 361 -11.96 13.06 -7.02
C THR A 361 -11.19 12.62 -5.79
N ALA A 362 -10.66 13.57 -5.01
CA ALA A 362 -9.98 13.25 -3.77
C ALA A 362 -10.90 12.54 -2.75
N THR A 363 -12.22 12.65 -2.87
CA THR A 363 -13.20 12.19 -1.87
C THR A 363 -14.26 11.21 -2.37
N GLY A 364 -14.29 10.90 -3.66
CA GLY A 364 -15.35 10.10 -4.26
C GLY A 364 -15.42 10.34 -5.76
N PHE A 365 -16.64 10.42 -6.31
CA PHE A 365 -16.86 10.68 -7.74
C PHE A 365 -17.44 12.07 -8.01
N GLY A 366 -17.00 12.70 -9.09
CA GLY A 366 -17.54 13.95 -9.60
C GLY A 366 -18.80 13.75 -10.46
N PRO A 367 -19.29 14.83 -11.11
CA PRO A 367 -20.45 14.75 -11.99
C PRO A 367 -20.24 13.74 -13.13
N ARG A 368 -21.15 12.78 -13.25
CA ARG A 368 -21.06 11.73 -14.27
C ARG A 368 -21.30 12.26 -15.68
N LYS A 369 -20.69 11.62 -16.67
CA LYS A 369 -20.84 11.91 -18.10
C LYS A 369 -21.27 10.65 -18.86
N LYS A 370 -22.24 10.77 -19.76
CA LYS A 370 -22.61 9.63 -20.64
C LYS A 370 -21.52 9.43 -21.69
N VAL A 371 -20.99 8.22 -21.79
CA VAL A 371 -19.90 7.85 -22.71
C VAL A 371 -20.27 6.73 -23.66
N GLY A 372 -21.45 6.12 -23.49
CA GLY A 372 -21.93 5.09 -24.40
C GLY A 372 -23.43 4.82 -24.27
N ALA A 373 -23.96 4.08 -25.25
CA ALA A 373 -25.34 3.59 -25.29
C ALA A 373 -25.37 2.20 -25.95
N GLY A 374 -26.45 1.45 -25.74
CA GLY A 374 -26.62 0.10 -26.31
C GLY A 374 -25.85 -1.00 -25.59
N PHE A 375 -25.26 -0.72 -24.42
CA PHE A 375 -24.46 -1.70 -23.67
C PHE A 375 -25.29 -2.82 -23.00
N HIS A 376 -26.63 -2.75 -23.06
CA HIS A 376 -27.52 -3.78 -22.52
C HIS A 376 -27.47 -5.11 -23.31
N VAL A 377 -27.01 -5.08 -24.57
CA VAL A 377 -26.84 -6.29 -25.39
C VAL A 377 -25.57 -7.07 -25.06
N LEU A 378 -24.62 -6.43 -24.38
CA LEU A 378 -23.37 -7.03 -23.95
C LEU A 378 -23.62 -7.85 -22.69
N ARG A 379 -23.00 -9.02 -22.59
CA ARG A 379 -23.12 -9.87 -21.41
C ARG A 379 -22.34 -9.27 -20.23
N GLU A 380 -21.11 -8.87 -20.50
CA GLU A 380 -20.10 -8.53 -19.51
C GLU A 380 -19.19 -7.43 -20.03
N ILE A 381 -18.71 -6.57 -19.14
CA ILE A 381 -17.74 -5.51 -19.43
C ILE A 381 -16.63 -5.56 -18.38
N THR A 382 -15.39 -5.30 -18.79
CA THR A 382 -14.22 -5.21 -17.90
C THR A 382 -13.23 -4.19 -18.46
N ALA A 383 -12.44 -3.58 -17.59
CA ALA A 383 -11.30 -2.76 -18.02
C ALA A 383 -10.10 -3.66 -18.29
N ILE A 384 -9.21 -3.22 -19.18
CA ILE A 384 -7.98 -3.95 -19.49
C ILE A 384 -6.72 -3.10 -19.27
N GLY A 385 -6.85 -1.81 -18.98
CA GLY A 385 -5.74 -0.86 -19.08
C GLY A 385 -5.51 -0.42 -20.52
N ASP A 386 -4.35 0.17 -20.81
CA ASP A 386 -4.02 0.69 -22.16
C ASP A 386 -3.54 -0.46 -23.08
N LEU A 387 -4.50 -1.16 -23.70
CA LEU A 387 -4.21 -2.25 -24.62
C LEU A 387 -3.78 -1.71 -25.99
N THR A 388 -4.27 -0.54 -26.39
CA THR A 388 -3.94 0.10 -27.68
C THR A 388 -2.57 0.78 -27.70
N GLY A 389 -2.01 1.11 -26.54
CA GLY A 389 -0.76 1.85 -26.37
C GLY A 389 -0.88 3.33 -26.74
N ASP A 390 -2.07 3.92 -26.61
CA ASP A 390 -2.33 5.34 -26.92
C ASP A 390 -2.32 6.25 -25.68
N GLY A 391 -2.08 5.67 -24.52
CA GLY A 391 -2.01 6.32 -23.22
C GLY A 391 -3.35 6.48 -22.51
N TYR A 392 -4.45 5.96 -23.07
CA TYR A 392 -5.75 5.91 -22.41
C TYR A 392 -6.12 4.46 -22.07
N PRO A 393 -6.76 4.21 -20.92
CA PRO A 393 -7.22 2.87 -20.63
C PRO A 393 -8.42 2.48 -21.48
N ASP A 394 -8.49 1.21 -21.84
CA ASP A 394 -9.49 0.64 -22.72
C ASP A 394 -10.53 -0.21 -21.97
N LEU A 395 -11.70 -0.34 -22.58
CA LEU A 395 -12.78 -1.22 -22.11
C LEU A 395 -12.95 -2.42 -23.03
N LEU A 396 -13.10 -3.60 -22.44
CA LEU A 396 -13.50 -4.81 -23.12
C LEU A 396 -14.95 -5.17 -22.82
N ALA A 397 -15.62 -5.81 -23.77
CA ALA A 397 -16.94 -6.35 -23.56
C ALA A 397 -17.17 -7.64 -24.32
N ILE A 398 -17.90 -8.56 -23.71
CA ILE A 398 -18.36 -9.76 -24.41
C ILE A 398 -19.79 -9.58 -24.90
N SER A 399 -19.97 -9.80 -26.19
CA SER A 399 -21.28 -9.90 -26.81
C SER A 399 -21.91 -11.26 -26.55
N ARG A 400 -23.25 -11.27 -26.44
CA ARG A 400 -24.03 -12.51 -26.46
C ARG A 400 -23.84 -13.30 -27.76
N GLY A 401 -23.42 -12.63 -28.84
CA GLY A 401 -23.06 -13.22 -30.13
C GLY A 401 -21.65 -13.81 -30.22
N ASN A 402 -21.01 -14.19 -29.10
CA ASN A 402 -19.75 -14.94 -29.05
C ASN A 402 -18.46 -14.14 -29.41
N PHE A 403 -18.53 -12.81 -29.48
CA PHE A 403 -17.37 -11.93 -29.76
C PHE A 403 -16.88 -11.18 -28.53
N LEU A 404 -15.57 -10.94 -28.47
CA LEU A 404 -14.94 -9.96 -27.59
C LEU A 404 -14.72 -8.67 -28.36
N TYR A 405 -15.27 -7.58 -27.83
CA TYR A 405 -15.12 -6.22 -28.35
C TYR A 405 -14.14 -5.43 -27.50
N LEU A 406 -13.36 -4.58 -28.16
CA LEU A 406 -12.58 -3.50 -27.60
C LEU A 406 -13.27 -2.17 -27.88
N TYR A 407 -13.35 -1.33 -26.86
CA TYR A 407 -13.73 0.07 -26.93
C TYR A 407 -12.52 0.87 -26.43
N ALA A 408 -11.80 1.48 -27.35
CA ALA A 408 -10.56 2.17 -27.03
C ALA A 408 -10.83 3.46 -26.24
N GLY A 409 -10.02 3.72 -25.22
CA GLY A 409 -10.01 4.98 -24.48
C GLY A 409 -9.60 6.14 -25.39
N GLN A 410 -10.13 7.33 -25.14
CA GLN A 410 -9.83 8.51 -25.92
C GLN A 410 -9.85 9.78 -25.07
N SER A 411 -9.16 10.81 -25.57
CA SER A 411 -9.08 12.11 -24.92
C SER A 411 -10.45 12.71 -24.58
N GLY A 412 -10.49 13.38 -23.42
CA GLY A 412 -11.70 13.99 -22.90
C GLY A 412 -12.73 12.98 -22.38
N ALA A 413 -12.28 11.85 -21.81
CA ALA A 413 -13.11 10.78 -21.28
C ALA A 413 -14.16 10.28 -22.28
N LYS A 414 -13.68 9.64 -23.35
CA LYS A 414 -14.50 9.04 -24.41
C LYS A 414 -14.06 7.61 -24.67
N LEU A 415 -14.95 6.84 -25.29
CA LEU A 415 -14.67 5.50 -25.78
C LEU A 415 -14.94 5.44 -27.29
N SER A 416 -14.13 4.68 -28.02
CA SER A 416 -14.34 4.42 -29.45
C SER A 416 -15.60 3.59 -29.71
N GLY A 417 -15.96 3.44 -30.99
CA GLY A 417 -16.86 2.37 -31.41
C GLY A 417 -16.27 0.98 -31.15
N ALA A 418 -17.13 -0.03 -31.07
CA ALA A 418 -16.74 -1.41 -30.81
C ALA A 418 -15.88 -1.99 -31.95
N ARG A 419 -14.72 -2.57 -31.61
CA ARG A 419 -13.87 -3.33 -32.54
C ARG A 419 -13.76 -4.78 -32.08
N VAL A 420 -13.99 -5.74 -32.97
CA VAL A 420 -13.80 -7.16 -32.65
C VAL A 420 -12.30 -7.43 -32.42
N VAL A 421 -11.98 -8.01 -31.27
CA VAL A 421 -10.61 -8.45 -30.91
C VAL A 421 -10.53 -9.94 -30.59
N GLY A 422 -11.67 -10.64 -30.62
CA GLY A 422 -11.69 -12.11 -30.54
C GLY A 422 -13.08 -12.70 -30.82
N ALA A 423 -13.09 -13.99 -31.15
CA ALA A 423 -14.28 -14.83 -31.31
C ALA A 423 -14.23 -16.02 -30.33
N GLY A 424 -15.35 -16.70 -30.07
CA GLY A 424 -15.39 -17.86 -29.17
C GLY A 424 -15.46 -17.50 -27.68
N TRP A 425 -16.07 -16.36 -27.33
CA TRP A 425 -16.15 -15.83 -25.96
C TRP A 425 -17.44 -16.16 -25.19
N ALA A 426 -18.35 -16.94 -25.78
CA ALA A 426 -19.62 -17.33 -25.15
C ALA A 426 -19.40 -18.18 -23.88
N GLY A 427 -18.48 -19.15 -23.91
CA GLY A 427 -18.16 -20.05 -22.78
C GLY A 427 -17.04 -19.56 -21.86
N LYS A 428 -16.93 -18.24 -21.66
CA LYS A 428 -15.94 -17.60 -20.79
C LYS A 428 -16.65 -16.62 -19.88
N THR A 429 -16.35 -16.60 -18.60
CA THR A 429 -16.97 -15.73 -17.59
C THR A 429 -15.90 -15.12 -16.66
N GLU A 430 -16.26 -14.18 -15.79
CA GLU A 430 -15.34 -13.55 -14.81
C GLU A 430 -14.14 -12.86 -15.48
N LEU A 431 -14.45 -11.92 -16.36
CA LEU A 431 -13.43 -11.16 -17.07
C LEU A 431 -12.76 -10.15 -16.14
N ALA A 432 -11.44 -10.26 -16.01
CA ALA A 432 -10.62 -9.35 -15.23
C ALA A 432 -9.42 -8.89 -16.06
N GLY A 433 -9.28 -7.57 -16.26
CA GLY A 433 -8.01 -7.02 -16.71
C GLY A 433 -6.94 -7.32 -15.68
N ALA A 434 -5.93 -8.10 -16.06
CA ALA A 434 -4.91 -8.60 -15.15
C ALA A 434 -3.68 -7.68 -15.10
N GLY A 435 -3.71 -6.52 -15.77
CA GLY A 435 -2.50 -5.72 -16.01
C GLY A 435 -1.49 -6.46 -16.88
N ASP A 436 -0.26 -5.98 -16.97
CA ASP A 436 0.85 -6.67 -17.64
C ASP A 436 1.34 -7.86 -16.78
N PHE A 437 0.50 -8.89 -16.69
CA PHE A 437 0.64 -10.01 -15.76
C PHE A 437 1.91 -10.79 -16.05
N ASN A 438 2.24 -10.97 -17.33
CA ASN A 438 3.41 -11.72 -17.79
C ASN A 438 4.68 -10.88 -18.01
N ARG A 439 4.59 -9.54 -17.89
CA ARG A 439 5.67 -8.56 -18.06
C ARG A 439 6.23 -8.48 -19.49
N ASP A 440 5.39 -8.69 -20.49
CA ASP A 440 5.73 -8.54 -21.91
C ASP A 440 5.51 -7.11 -22.45
N GLY A 441 5.01 -6.21 -21.59
CA GLY A 441 4.77 -4.81 -21.90
C GLY A 441 3.35 -4.51 -22.38
N PHE A 442 2.46 -5.51 -22.39
CA PHE A 442 1.04 -5.34 -22.75
C PHE A 442 0.12 -5.82 -21.63
N PRO A 443 -1.01 -5.15 -21.40
CA PRO A 443 -2.00 -5.67 -20.47
C PRO A 443 -2.63 -6.98 -20.94
N ASP A 444 -2.80 -7.91 -20.01
CA ASP A 444 -3.33 -9.25 -20.18
C ASP A 444 -4.76 -9.36 -19.63
N LEU A 445 -5.55 -10.30 -20.17
CA LEU A 445 -6.91 -10.57 -19.72
C LEU A 445 -6.99 -11.93 -19.03
N ALA A 446 -7.47 -11.96 -17.79
CA ALA A 446 -7.88 -13.19 -17.13
C ALA A 446 -9.38 -13.47 -17.37
N ALA A 447 -9.72 -14.73 -17.60
CA ALA A 447 -11.12 -15.17 -17.58
C ALA A 447 -11.25 -16.63 -17.14
N ARG A 448 -12.39 -16.98 -16.56
CA ARG A 448 -12.80 -18.36 -16.28
C ARG A 448 -13.31 -19.01 -17.56
N LEU A 449 -12.86 -20.22 -17.84
CA LEU A 449 -13.41 -21.05 -18.92
C LEU A 449 -14.53 -21.94 -18.35
N ASP A 450 -15.72 -21.88 -18.93
CA ASP A 450 -16.88 -22.58 -18.36
C ASP A 450 -16.77 -24.11 -18.51
N SER A 451 -16.03 -24.60 -19.50
CA SER A 451 -15.89 -26.04 -19.77
C SER A 451 -15.12 -26.81 -18.70
N ASP A 452 -14.25 -26.14 -17.95
CA ASP A 452 -13.45 -26.76 -16.88
C ASP A 452 -13.44 -25.96 -15.57
N GLY A 453 -14.07 -24.78 -15.54
CA GLY A 453 -14.16 -23.90 -14.39
C GLY A 453 -12.83 -23.28 -13.97
N LYS A 454 -11.78 -23.32 -14.79
CA LYS A 454 -10.44 -22.81 -14.44
C LYS A 454 -10.19 -21.40 -14.95
N LEU A 455 -9.28 -20.69 -14.29
CA LEU A 455 -8.77 -19.40 -14.77
C LEU A 455 -7.67 -19.59 -15.81
N TYR A 456 -7.76 -18.79 -16.86
CA TYR A 456 -6.77 -18.68 -17.92
C TYR A 456 -6.42 -17.22 -18.18
N LEU A 457 -5.19 -17.00 -18.62
CA LEU A 457 -4.67 -15.71 -19.07
C LEU A 457 -4.61 -15.68 -20.60
N TRP A 458 -5.19 -14.65 -21.20
CA TRP A 458 -5.04 -14.29 -22.61
C TRP A 458 -3.99 -13.19 -22.71
N THR A 459 -2.86 -13.49 -23.35
CA THR A 459 -1.74 -12.57 -23.37
C THR A 459 -1.98 -11.42 -24.36
N GLY A 460 -1.76 -10.21 -23.89
CA GLY A 460 -1.99 -8.96 -24.62
C GLY A 460 -1.06 -8.75 -25.81
N ARG A 461 -1.47 -7.83 -26.68
CA ARG A 461 -0.63 -7.15 -27.68
C ARG A 461 -1.30 -5.84 -28.04
N LYS A 462 -0.59 -4.96 -28.76
CA LYS A 462 -1.15 -3.70 -29.24
C LYS A 462 -2.52 -3.88 -29.91
N GLY A 463 -3.57 -3.43 -29.23
CA GLY A 463 -4.96 -3.48 -29.67
C GLY A 463 -5.58 -4.88 -29.76
N GLY A 464 -5.11 -5.89 -29.03
CA GLY A 464 -5.75 -7.22 -29.03
C GLY A 464 -4.97 -8.26 -28.25
N PHE A 465 -5.06 -9.52 -28.68
CA PHE A 465 -4.40 -10.65 -28.00
C PHE A 465 -3.57 -11.48 -28.97
N THR A 466 -2.49 -12.11 -28.49
CA THR A 466 -1.62 -12.96 -29.31
C THR A 466 -2.29 -14.28 -29.73
N GLY A 467 -3.40 -14.65 -29.09
CA GLY A 467 -4.05 -15.95 -29.23
C GLY A 467 -3.46 -17.04 -28.34
N LYS A 468 -2.31 -16.77 -27.68
CA LYS A 468 -1.74 -17.65 -26.65
C LYS A 468 -2.60 -17.56 -25.39
N ARG A 469 -2.87 -18.74 -24.80
CA ARG A 469 -3.61 -18.90 -23.55
C ARG A 469 -2.75 -19.65 -22.55
N LEU A 470 -2.58 -19.10 -21.35
CA LEU A 470 -1.88 -19.74 -20.24
C LEU A 470 -2.89 -20.22 -19.19
N SER A 471 -2.76 -21.45 -18.72
CA SER A 471 -3.54 -21.93 -17.58
C SER A 471 -2.95 -21.35 -16.30
N LEU A 472 -3.75 -20.64 -15.52
CA LEU A 472 -3.32 -20.14 -14.21
C LEU A 472 -3.48 -21.18 -13.09
N GLY A 473 -4.07 -22.34 -13.40
CA GLY A 473 -4.09 -23.52 -12.52
C GLY A 473 -5.12 -23.47 -11.38
N VAL A 474 -5.84 -22.37 -11.22
CA VAL A 474 -6.85 -22.19 -10.17
C VAL A 474 -8.21 -22.68 -10.64
N ALA A 475 -8.80 -23.62 -9.91
CA ALA A 475 -10.21 -23.94 -10.02
C ALA A 475 -11.03 -22.78 -9.44
N ALA A 476 -11.82 -22.11 -10.29
CA ALA A 476 -12.59 -20.92 -9.96
C ALA A 476 -14.10 -21.18 -9.90
N GLY A 477 -14.50 -22.45 -9.76
CA GLY A 477 -15.89 -22.85 -9.54
C GLY A 477 -16.49 -22.23 -8.27
N ASP A 478 -15.69 -22.13 -7.21
CA ASP A 478 -16.08 -21.53 -5.92
C ASP A 478 -15.76 -20.03 -5.82
N LEU A 479 -15.26 -19.41 -6.90
CA LEU A 479 -14.94 -17.99 -6.95
C LEU A 479 -16.01 -17.26 -7.76
N ARG A 480 -16.35 -16.04 -7.33
CA ARG A 480 -17.14 -15.07 -8.07
C ARG A 480 -16.46 -13.71 -8.02
N ASP A 481 -16.84 -12.85 -8.95
CA ASP A 481 -16.37 -11.47 -9.03
C ASP A 481 -14.83 -11.44 -9.07
N VAL A 482 -14.23 -12.14 -10.04
CA VAL A 482 -12.78 -12.10 -10.25
C VAL A 482 -12.41 -10.72 -10.81
N ILE A 483 -11.43 -10.07 -10.18
CA ILE A 483 -11.01 -8.70 -10.50
C ILE A 483 -9.49 -8.61 -10.57
N GLY A 484 -8.98 -7.66 -11.36
CA GLY A 484 -7.59 -7.22 -11.27
C GLY A 484 -7.42 -6.24 -10.11
N VAL A 485 -6.36 -6.40 -9.32
CA VAL A 485 -6.06 -5.47 -8.21
C VAL A 485 -4.70 -4.78 -8.36
N GLY A 486 -4.04 -4.95 -9.51
CA GLY A 486 -2.66 -4.53 -9.70
C GLY A 486 -1.71 -5.39 -8.87
N ASP A 487 -0.46 -4.94 -8.73
CA ASP A 487 0.56 -5.59 -7.89
C ASP A 487 0.28 -5.26 -6.41
N PHE A 488 -0.63 -6.03 -5.80
CA PHE A 488 -1.18 -5.76 -4.47
C PHE A 488 -0.08 -5.92 -3.41
N ASP A 489 0.72 -6.98 -3.48
CA ASP A 489 1.79 -7.29 -2.52
C ASP A 489 3.16 -6.68 -2.89
N ARG A 490 3.24 -5.92 -3.98
CA ARG A 490 4.44 -5.24 -4.49
C ARG A 490 5.61 -6.19 -4.75
N ASP A 491 5.33 -7.43 -5.15
CA ASP A 491 6.35 -8.39 -5.55
C ASP A 491 6.87 -8.18 -6.99
N GLY A 492 6.22 -7.29 -7.75
CA GLY A 492 6.56 -6.96 -9.12
C GLY A 492 5.70 -7.68 -10.17
N PHE A 493 4.67 -8.43 -9.75
CA PHE A 493 3.69 -9.05 -10.62
C PHE A 493 2.28 -8.57 -10.28
N PRO A 494 1.44 -8.25 -11.28
CA PRO A 494 0.03 -8.01 -11.04
C PRO A 494 -0.67 -9.22 -10.40
N ASP A 495 -1.59 -8.94 -9.48
CA ASP A 495 -2.40 -9.91 -8.77
C ASP A 495 -3.88 -9.84 -9.19
N LEU A 496 -4.60 -10.92 -8.91
CA LEU A 496 -6.06 -10.96 -9.00
C LEU A 496 -6.67 -11.09 -7.60
N ALA A 497 -7.93 -10.70 -7.46
CA ALA A 497 -8.72 -11.00 -6.27
C ALA A 497 -10.10 -11.55 -6.67
N ALA A 498 -10.73 -12.29 -5.77
CA ALA A 498 -12.07 -12.82 -5.98
C ALA A 498 -12.81 -13.03 -4.66
N VAL A 499 -14.13 -13.15 -4.72
CA VAL A 499 -14.95 -13.54 -3.56
C VAL A 499 -15.14 -15.06 -3.57
N GLN A 500 -14.77 -15.70 -2.46
CA GLN A 500 -15.04 -17.11 -2.23
C GLN A 500 -16.53 -17.31 -1.89
N LYS A 501 -17.28 -18.02 -2.76
CA LYS A 501 -18.74 -18.18 -2.66
C LYS A 501 -19.19 -18.78 -1.32
N PRO A 502 -18.58 -19.87 -0.79
CA PRO A 502 -19.06 -20.48 0.45
C PRO A 502 -18.93 -19.59 1.70
N THR A 503 -17.93 -18.71 1.74
CA THR A 503 -17.58 -17.95 2.94
C THR A 503 -17.88 -16.46 2.82
N GLY A 504 -18.04 -15.94 1.60
CA GLY A 504 -18.08 -14.51 1.33
C GLY A 504 -16.76 -13.80 1.65
N ALA A 505 -15.66 -14.53 1.76
CA ALA A 505 -14.33 -13.94 1.99
C ALA A 505 -13.74 -13.41 0.68
N LEU A 506 -13.08 -12.26 0.75
CA LEU A 506 -12.22 -11.79 -0.34
C LEU A 506 -10.88 -12.50 -0.25
N VAL A 507 -10.43 -13.10 -1.35
CA VAL A 507 -9.14 -13.79 -1.45
C VAL A 507 -8.26 -13.12 -2.49
N LEU A 508 -6.97 -12.98 -2.19
CA LEU A 508 -5.93 -12.66 -3.16
C LEU A 508 -5.51 -13.93 -3.88
N LEU A 509 -5.29 -13.80 -5.18
CA LEU A 509 -4.70 -14.78 -6.07
C LEU A 509 -3.38 -14.16 -6.55
N PRO A 510 -2.25 -14.42 -5.86
CA PRO A 510 -1.04 -13.66 -6.13
C PRO A 510 -0.40 -14.08 -7.46
N GLY A 511 0.06 -13.11 -8.23
CA GLY A 511 0.72 -13.30 -9.52
C GLY A 511 2.11 -13.93 -9.39
N ALA A 512 2.58 -14.49 -10.51
CA ALA A 512 3.95 -14.99 -10.67
C ALA A 512 4.40 -14.94 -12.14
N GLY A 513 3.82 -14.06 -12.97
CA GLY A 513 4.16 -13.93 -14.39
C GLY A 513 3.39 -14.90 -15.30
N THR A 514 3.42 -16.19 -14.95
CA THR A 514 2.83 -17.25 -15.80
C THR A 514 1.82 -18.14 -15.09
N SER A 515 1.65 -17.94 -13.78
CA SER A 515 0.77 -18.72 -12.92
C SER A 515 0.32 -17.87 -11.74
N LEU A 516 -0.62 -18.41 -10.94
CA LEU A 516 -0.98 -17.85 -9.64
C LEU A 516 -0.34 -18.67 -8.52
N ARG A 517 0.04 -18.00 -7.43
CA ARG A 517 0.47 -18.64 -6.17
C ARG A 517 -0.74 -19.10 -5.35
N ALA A 518 -0.48 -19.76 -4.23
CA ALA A 518 -1.54 -20.23 -3.33
C ALA A 518 -2.44 -19.05 -2.89
N PRO A 519 -3.77 -19.15 -3.06
CA PRO A 519 -4.68 -18.11 -2.63
C PRO A 519 -4.64 -17.90 -1.13
N PHE A 520 -4.86 -16.66 -0.68
CA PHE A 520 -5.02 -16.38 0.74
C PHE A 520 -6.06 -15.30 0.97
N ARG A 521 -6.58 -15.26 2.20
CA ARG A 521 -7.70 -14.39 2.55
C ARG A 521 -7.21 -12.96 2.83
N LEU A 522 -7.77 -12.00 2.11
CA LEU A 522 -7.57 -10.56 2.36
C LEU A 522 -8.52 -10.02 3.42
N ALA A 523 -9.79 -10.44 3.36
CA ALA A 523 -10.84 -9.95 4.25
C ALA A 523 -12.02 -10.92 4.35
N ASN A 524 -12.77 -10.84 5.45
CA ASN A 524 -14.13 -11.39 5.53
C ASN A 524 -15.15 -10.30 5.18
N GLY A 525 -16.42 -10.68 4.98
CA GLY A 525 -17.53 -9.71 4.87
C GLY A 525 -17.85 -9.22 3.45
N PHE A 526 -17.26 -9.84 2.41
CA PHE A 526 -17.57 -9.58 1.01
C PHE A 526 -18.77 -10.40 0.49
N GLY A 527 -19.50 -11.09 1.36
CA GLY A 527 -20.73 -11.82 0.99
C GLY A 527 -21.80 -10.93 0.36
N GLY A 528 -21.94 -9.67 0.82
CA GLY A 528 -22.89 -8.68 0.30
C GLY A 528 -22.26 -7.54 -0.51
N ILE A 529 -20.98 -7.65 -0.85
CA ILE A 529 -20.20 -6.61 -1.52
C ILE A 529 -19.62 -7.20 -2.80
N ALA A 530 -19.94 -6.60 -3.94
CA ALA A 530 -19.33 -6.95 -5.22
C ALA A 530 -18.06 -6.11 -5.41
N PRO A 531 -16.85 -6.70 -5.43
CA PRO A 531 -15.65 -5.99 -5.81
C PRO A 531 -15.73 -5.57 -7.30
N LEU A 532 -15.05 -4.49 -7.66
CA LEU A 532 -15.10 -3.94 -9.02
C LEU A 532 -13.97 -4.48 -9.89
N ALA A 533 -14.33 -4.90 -11.09
CA ALA A 533 -13.42 -5.37 -12.14
C ALA A 533 -12.69 -4.22 -12.83
#